data_AF-A0A2E0YNC5-F1
#
_entry.id   AF-A0A2E0YNC5-F1
#
_cell.length_a   1.000
_cell.length_b   1.000
_cell.length_c   1.000
_cell.angle_alpha   90.00
_cell.angle_beta   90.00
_cell.angle_gamma   90.00
#
_symmetry.space_group_name_H-M   'P 1'
#
loop_
_entity.id
_entity.type
_entity.pdbx_description
1 polymer ?
#
loop_
_entity_poly.entity_id
_entity_poly.type
_entity_poly.pdbx_seq_one_letter_code
_entity_poly.pdbx_strand_id
1 'polypeptide(L)'
;MKRFVFSLLLVCVGLWTPSSSAQYLFEGKVGPAFQEGTVYLSLVEDYRKLSGVYHEQIIAKTTPDEEGYFLFAGDNLPSENKIYRIHADTCEDTDQNLAHITGHCPNSEEVLFIANNTTALELPFGFEQEMFCKIVTRDRSAGTFLKIDSLKNDMRYAFMEYRSEANRKVNTQKWFHILQEYGAQLKEPLAELYIYSFLSDRKSVLHSYYLTDLNNNTYYDQLLDRLKADYPEAPYTKQYEAELRSDRFLISETVHDNKLPWWVYFLGVVCLVSILGNLYFFRSQKKQAYTQQELRQRLSEQEEKVLQLILHNKTNKEIATEIFVSVSTVKTHINNLYRKLDVTSREEVKERFQT
;
A
#
# COMPACT_ATOMS: atom_id res chain seq x y z
N MET A 1 20.86 15.03 96.73
CA MET A 1 21.89 14.03 96.35
C MET A 1 21.45 13.40 95.04
N LYS A 2 21.95 13.85 93.89
CA LYS A 2 23.08 13.27 93.13
C LYS A 2 22.90 11.80 92.72
N ARG A 3 22.80 11.62 91.38
CA ARG A 3 23.27 10.51 90.52
C ARG A 3 22.34 9.27 90.50
N PHE A 4 21.82 8.81 89.35
CA PHE A 4 22.60 8.21 88.27
C PHE A 4 21.80 8.19 86.94
N VAL A 5 22.50 8.51 85.87
CA VAL A 5 22.11 8.45 84.46
C VAL A 5 22.45 7.05 83.96
N PHE A 6 21.56 6.37 83.23
CA PHE A 6 21.94 5.42 82.16
C PHE A 6 20.72 5.06 81.28
N SER A 7 20.78 5.53 80.03
CA SER A 7 20.45 4.83 78.79
C SER A 7 19.13 4.03 78.65
N LEU A 8 18.21 4.54 77.84
CA LEU A 8 17.70 3.79 76.68
C LEU A 8 17.04 4.75 75.67
N LEU A 9 17.81 5.14 74.66
CA LEU A 9 17.35 5.86 73.48
C LEU A 9 17.03 4.79 72.43
N LEU A 10 15.78 4.33 72.38
CA LEU A 10 15.36 3.29 71.43
C LEU A 10 14.73 3.96 70.20
N VAL A 11 15.61 4.16 69.22
CA VAL A 11 15.30 4.46 67.83
C VAL A 11 14.60 3.23 67.23
N CYS A 12 13.35 3.36 66.82
CA CYS A 12 12.72 2.44 65.85
C CYS A 12 12.39 3.21 64.58
N VAL A 13 13.42 3.33 63.76
CA VAL A 13 13.38 3.64 62.34
C VAL A 13 12.70 2.48 61.59
N GLY A 14 11.82 2.83 60.64
CA GLY A 14 11.68 2.09 59.39
C GLY A 14 10.79 0.84 59.39
N LEU A 15 9.47 1.03 59.24
CA LEU A 15 8.66 0.11 58.43
C LEU A 15 8.63 0.65 57.00
N TRP A 16 9.75 0.51 56.29
CA TRP A 16 9.74 0.45 54.84
C TRP A 16 9.57 -1.02 54.50
N THR A 17 8.34 -1.41 54.14
CA THR A 17 8.09 -2.72 53.54
C THR A 17 8.88 -2.81 52.24
N PRO A 18 9.68 -3.85 52.03
CA PRO A 18 10.48 -3.98 50.82
C PRO A 18 9.56 -4.08 49.60
N SER A 19 9.95 -3.35 48.56
CA SER A 19 9.42 -3.45 47.21
C SER A 19 9.27 -4.92 46.83
N SER A 20 8.06 -5.33 46.43
CA SER A 20 7.84 -6.60 45.75
C SER A 20 8.66 -6.58 44.47
N SER A 21 9.84 -7.20 44.46
CA SER A 21 10.57 -7.46 43.22
C SER A 21 9.67 -8.32 42.35
N ALA A 22 9.23 -7.79 41.22
CA ALA A 22 8.56 -8.58 40.20
C ALA A 22 9.56 -9.65 39.75
N GLN A 23 9.19 -10.92 39.92
CA GLN A 23 10.00 -12.06 39.52
C GLN A 23 9.18 -12.91 38.56
N TYR A 24 9.66 -13.06 37.34
CA TYR A 24 9.06 -13.99 36.39
C TYR A 24 9.46 -15.42 36.73
N LEU A 25 8.61 -16.36 36.38
CA LEU A 25 8.81 -17.78 36.64
C LEU A 25 8.31 -18.61 35.47
N PHE A 26 9.22 -19.16 34.67
CA PHE A 26 8.88 -20.04 33.56
C PHE A 26 9.46 -21.42 33.82
N GLU A 27 8.60 -22.42 33.96
CA GLU A 27 9.01 -23.79 34.26
C GLU A 27 8.32 -24.79 33.32
N GLY A 28 8.90 -25.98 33.18
CA GLY A 28 8.35 -27.00 32.32
C GLY A 28 9.16 -28.27 32.29
N LYS A 29 8.74 -29.19 31.42
CA LYS A 29 9.45 -30.46 31.19
C LYS A 29 9.76 -30.65 29.71
N VAL A 30 10.93 -31.20 29.42
CA VAL A 30 11.34 -31.63 28.08
C VAL A 30 11.30 -33.15 27.96
N GLY A 31 11.07 -33.64 26.74
CA GLY A 31 11.05 -35.08 26.47
C GLY A 31 12.43 -35.74 26.61
N PRO A 32 12.50 -37.08 26.65
CA PRO A 32 13.75 -37.83 26.82
C PRO A 32 14.84 -37.48 25.80
N ALA A 33 14.44 -37.17 24.56
CA ALA A 33 15.35 -36.80 23.49
C ALA A 33 16.12 -35.48 23.75
N PHE A 34 15.63 -34.63 24.66
CA PHE A 34 16.18 -33.31 24.94
C PHE A 34 16.77 -33.19 26.36
N GLN A 35 16.84 -34.29 27.12
CA GLN A 35 17.38 -34.27 28.49
C GLN A 35 18.86 -33.89 28.55
N GLU A 36 19.65 -34.32 27.56
CA GLU A 36 21.06 -33.93 27.40
C GLU A 36 21.23 -32.61 26.62
N GLY A 37 20.13 -32.02 26.16
CA GLY A 37 20.11 -30.79 25.37
C GLY A 37 20.15 -29.52 26.24
N THR A 38 20.05 -28.37 25.58
CA THR A 38 19.93 -27.07 26.25
C THR A 38 18.57 -26.46 25.95
N VAL A 39 17.96 -25.87 26.98
CA VAL A 39 16.75 -25.08 26.85
C VAL A 39 17.13 -23.61 26.89
N TYR A 40 16.61 -22.85 25.94
CA TYR A 40 16.92 -21.44 25.76
C TYR A 40 15.66 -20.60 25.91
N LEU A 41 15.83 -19.44 26.53
CA LEU A 41 14.83 -18.38 26.58
C LEU A 41 15.30 -17.25 25.66
N SER A 42 14.45 -16.90 24.70
CA SER A 42 14.72 -15.86 23.72
C SER A 42 13.69 -14.74 23.77
N LEU A 43 14.13 -13.50 23.54
CA LEU A 43 13.29 -12.32 23.35
C LEU A 43 13.16 -12.03 21.85
N VAL A 44 11.93 -12.04 21.33
CA VAL A 44 11.66 -11.83 19.90
C VAL A 44 11.18 -10.39 19.67
N GLU A 45 12.05 -9.55 19.15
CA GLU A 45 11.71 -8.14 18.84
C GLU A 45 11.26 -7.93 17.38
N ASP A 46 11.70 -8.80 16.47
CA ASP A 46 11.31 -8.81 15.05
C ASP A 46 10.25 -9.89 14.83
N TYR A 47 9.02 -9.47 14.50
CA TYR A 47 7.93 -10.41 14.29
C TYR A 47 8.05 -11.21 12.97
N ARG A 48 8.94 -10.85 12.05
CA ARG A 48 9.26 -11.69 10.88
C ARG A 48 10.20 -12.85 11.22
N LYS A 49 10.82 -12.80 12.40
CA LYS A 49 11.66 -13.86 12.99
C LYS A 49 10.92 -14.68 14.04
N LEU A 50 9.58 -14.70 14.03
CA LEU A 50 8.78 -15.51 14.94
C LEU A 50 8.96 -17.02 14.72
N SER A 51 9.18 -17.45 13.48
CA SER A 51 9.47 -18.86 13.17
C SER A 51 10.96 -19.12 13.12
N GLY A 52 11.42 -20.16 13.82
CA GLY A 52 12.81 -20.61 13.76
C GLY A 52 13.74 -19.89 14.74
N VAL A 53 14.84 -20.56 15.10
CA VAL A 53 15.68 -20.18 16.25
C VAL A 53 16.81 -19.24 15.82
N TYR A 54 16.90 -18.07 16.48
CA TYR A 54 17.92 -17.05 16.21
C TYR A 54 18.74 -16.75 17.46
N HIS A 55 20.07 -16.80 17.34
CA HIS A 55 20.99 -16.71 18.49
C HIS A 55 21.04 -15.32 19.11
N GLU A 56 20.89 -14.27 18.29
CA GLU A 56 20.85 -12.89 18.77
C GLU A 56 19.63 -12.61 19.66
N GLN A 57 18.63 -13.49 19.66
CA GLN A 57 17.44 -13.37 20.48
C GLN A 57 17.60 -14.03 21.85
N ILE A 58 18.62 -14.87 22.07
CA ILE A 58 18.78 -15.64 23.31
C ILE A 58 19.18 -14.71 24.46
N ILE A 59 18.40 -14.72 25.53
CA ILE A 59 18.64 -13.92 26.74
C ILE A 59 19.05 -14.78 27.94
N ALA A 60 18.67 -16.06 27.96
CA ALA A 60 19.07 -17.01 29.00
C ALA A 60 19.09 -18.44 28.46
N LYS A 61 19.83 -19.32 29.14
CA LYS A 61 19.86 -20.76 28.86
C LYS A 61 19.95 -21.56 30.14
N THR A 62 19.40 -22.77 30.13
CA THR A 62 19.48 -23.74 31.22
C THR A 62 19.58 -25.14 30.68
N THR A 63 20.20 -26.05 31.42
CA THR A 63 20.16 -27.48 31.16
C THR A 63 19.02 -28.10 31.96
N PRO A 64 18.21 -28.99 31.37
CA PRO A 64 17.24 -29.78 32.12
C PRO A 64 17.92 -30.64 33.19
N ASP A 65 17.17 -31.01 34.23
CA ASP A 65 17.62 -32.04 35.18
C ASP A 65 17.43 -33.47 34.63
N GLU A 66 17.78 -34.49 35.43
CA GLU A 66 17.64 -35.90 35.06
C GLU A 66 16.18 -36.32 34.75
N GLU A 67 15.19 -35.58 35.28
CA GLU A 67 13.77 -35.78 34.99
C GLU A 67 13.27 -34.95 33.80
N GLY A 68 14.16 -34.16 33.17
CA GLY A 68 13.84 -33.25 32.08
C GLY A 68 13.17 -31.94 32.51
N TYR A 69 13.17 -31.60 33.79
CA TYR A 69 12.61 -30.34 34.28
C TYR A 69 13.57 -29.18 34.08
N PHE A 70 13.04 -28.03 33.67
CA PHE A 70 13.80 -26.79 33.50
C PHE A 70 13.10 -25.62 34.17
N LEU A 71 13.89 -24.62 34.54
CA LEU A 71 13.43 -23.43 35.26
C LEU A 71 14.16 -22.18 34.77
N PHE A 72 13.38 -21.15 34.44
CA PHE A 72 13.84 -19.78 34.29
C PHE A 72 13.15 -18.90 35.33
N ALA A 73 13.95 -18.22 36.14
CA ALA A 73 13.46 -17.24 37.10
C ALA A 73 14.42 -16.06 37.18
N GLY A 74 13.87 -14.85 37.35
CA GLY A 74 14.66 -13.62 37.42
C GLY A 74 13.78 -12.38 37.53
N ASP A 75 14.41 -11.22 37.56
CA ASP A 75 13.77 -9.90 37.71
C ASP A 75 14.19 -8.91 36.61
N ASN A 76 14.87 -9.40 35.56
CA ASN A 76 15.48 -8.61 34.50
C ASN A 76 14.61 -8.44 33.24
N LEU A 77 13.35 -8.89 33.25
CA LEU A 77 12.44 -8.68 32.13
C LEU A 77 11.77 -7.29 32.21
N PRO A 78 11.37 -6.72 31.06
CA PRO A 78 10.54 -5.52 31.02
C PRO A 78 9.19 -5.72 31.74
N SER A 79 8.64 -4.63 32.28
CA SER A 79 7.29 -4.61 32.87
C SER A 79 6.18 -4.70 31.84
N GLU A 80 6.46 -4.28 30.60
CA GLU A 80 5.54 -4.40 29.47
C GLU A 80 5.57 -5.81 28.89
N ASN A 81 4.44 -6.23 28.32
CA ASN A 81 4.34 -7.49 27.61
C ASN A 81 5.26 -7.49 26.38
N LYS A 82 6.09 -8.52 26.27
CA LYS A 82 6.91 -8.78 25.08
C LYS A 82 6.71 -10.22 24.61
N ILE A 83 7.17 -10.49 23.39
CA ILE A 83 7.13 -11.82 22.78
C ILE A 83 8.39 -12.57 23.20
N TYR A 84 8.19 -13.72 23.83
CA TYR A 84 9.25 -14.63 24.22
C TYR A 84 9.10 -15.98 23.52
N ARG A 85 10.22 -16.68 23.48
CA ARG A 85 10.31 -18.05 22.99
C ARG A 85 11.07 -18.90 23.98
N ILE A 86 10.53 -20.07 24.27
CA ILE A 86 11.31 -21.16 24.85
C ILE A 86 11.53 -22.18 23.75
N HIS A 87 12.77 -22.59 23.55
CA HIS A 87 13.08 -23.69 22.64
C HIS A 87 14.08 -24.63 23.30
N ALA A 88 13.97 -25.91 22.96
CA ALA A 88 14.93 -26.95 23.34
C ALA A 88 15.55 -27.49 22.06
N ASP A 89 16.88 -27.57 22.03
CA ASP A 89 17.61 -28.16 20.92
C ASP A 89 18.72 -29.11 21.38
N THR A 90 19.11 -30.00 20.46
CA THR A 90 20.23 -30.94 20.60
C THR A 90 21.26 -30.77 19.48
N CYS A 91 21.29 -29.60 18.84
CA CYS A 91 22.17 -29.30 17.72
C CYS A 91 23.64 -29.07 18.20
N GLU A 92 24.62 -29.77 17.61
CA GLU A 92 26.06 -29.61 17.93
C GLU A 92 26.58 -28.20 17.56
N ASP A 93 27.59 -27.70 18.31
CA ASP A 93 28.19 -26.36 18.15
C ASP A 93 28.75 -26.06 16.73
N THR A 94 29.05 -27.08 15.94
CA THR A 94 29.48 -26.93 14.53
C THR A 94 28.33 -26.76 13.55
N ASP A 95 27.19 -27.40 13.80
CA ASP A 95 25.95 -27.29 12.99
C ASP A 95 25.15 -26.05 13.34
N GLN A 96 25.31 -25.58 14.57
CA GLN A 96 24.88 -24.29 15.07
C GLN A 96 25.19 -23.19 14.03
N ASN A 97 26.43 -22.98 13.57
CA ASN A 97 26.76 -21.89 12.63
C ASN A 97 25.96 -21.85 11.31
N LEU A 98 25.57 -22.99 10.74
CA LEU A 98 24.80 -23.03 9.49
C LEU A 98 23.28 -22.95 9.76
N ALA A 99 22.82 -23.60 10.82
CA ALA A 99 21.46 -23.46 11.34
C ALA A 99 21.17 -22.04 11.83
N HIS A 100 22.18 -21.28 12.28
CA HIS A 100 22.09 -19.88 12.71
C HIS A 100 21.72 -18.91 11.59
N ILE A 101 22.11 -19.21 10.35
CA ILE A 101 21.84 -18.33 9.20
C ILE A 101 20.43 -18.58 8.67
N THR A 102 19.96 -19.82 8.73
CA THR A 102 18.66 -20.24 8.18
C THR A 102 17.53 -20.28 9.21
N GLY A 103 17.87 -20.25 10.50
CA GLY A 103 16.92 -20.36 11.61
C GLY A 103 16.29 -21.75 11.74
N HIS A 104 16.91 -22.79 11.16
CA HIS A 104 16.33 -24.14 11.11
C HIS A 104 17.27 -25.16 11.78
N CYS A 105 16.90 -25.62 12.98
CA CYS A 105 17.45 -26.82 13.60
C CYS A 105 16.40 -27.94 13.43
N PRO A 106 16.74 -29.08 12.80
CA PRO A 106 15.80 -30.17 12.57
C PRO A 106 15.38 -30.89 13.86
N ASN A 107 16.20 -30.78 14.91
CA ASN A 107 15.97 -31.36 16.23
C ASN A 107 15.74 -30.24 17.27
N SER A 108 14.82 -29.32 16.98
CA SER A 108 14.41 -28.29 17.93
C SER A 108 12.90 -28.23 18.06
N GLU A 109 12.43 -28.15 19.30
CA GLU A 109 11.03 -27.88 19.63
C GLU A 109 10.92 -26.49 20.25
N GLU A 110 9.89 -25.73 19.89
CA GLU A 110 9.73 -24.34 20.34
C GLU A 110 8.30 -23.97 20.71
N VAL A 111 8.16 -23.02 21.64
CA VAL A 111 6.90 -22.37 21.97
C VAL A 111 7.09 -20.87 22.07
N LEU A 112 6.16 -20.14 21.44
CA LEU A 112 6.03 -18.69 21.57
C LEU A 112 4.97 -18.36 22.62
N PHE A 113 5.24 -17.34 23.42
CA PHE A 113 4.29 -16.81 24.39
C PHE A 113 4.52 -15.33 24.63
N ILE A 114 3.52 -14.69 25.22
CA ILE A 114 3.60 -13.29 25.67
C ILE A 114 3.89 -13.30 27.16
N ALA A 115 4.85 -12.51 27.63
CA ALA A 115 5.13 -12.41 29.05
C ALA A 115 5.67 -11.03 29.43
N ASN A 116 5.71 -10.76 30.72
CA ASN A 116 6.40 -9.64 31.34
C ASN A 116 7.09 -10.12 32.63
N ASN A 117 7.72 -9.20 33.37
CA ASN A 117 8.46 -9.52 34.59
C ASN A 117 7.62 -10.07 35.76
N THR A 118 6.30 -10.08 35.65
CA THR A 118 5.36 -10.62 36.66
C THR A 118 4.72 -11.93 36.23
N THR A 119 4.96 -12.37 35.00
CA THR A 119 4.32 -13.56 34.43
C THR A 119 4.92 -14.83 35.05
N ALA A 120 4.04 -15.71 35.51
CA ALA A 120 4.37 -17.08 35.86
C ALA A 120 3.66 -18.04 34.89
N LEU A 121 4.42 -18.97 34.31
CA LEU A 121 3.88 -19.98 33.39
C LEU A 121 4.54 -21.33 33.60
N GLU A 122 3.73 -22.37 33.39
CA GLU A 122 4.13 -23.77 33.41
C GLU A 122 3.87 -24.40 32.03
N LEU A 123 4.84 -25.16 31.54
CA LEU A 123 4.80 -25.91 30.28
C LEU A 123 4.77 -27.42 30.58
N PRO A 124 3.61 -27.97 30.96
CA PRO A 124 3.47 -29.41 31.17
C PRO A 124 3.44 -30.15 29.83
N PHE A 125 3.68 -31.46 29.89
CA PHE A 125 3.44 -32.33 28.73
C PHE A 125 1.96 -32.28 28.29
N GLY A 126 1.78 -32.27 26.98
CA GLY A 126 0.50 -32.43 26.31
C GLY A 126 0.04 -33.88 26.26
N PHE A 127 -0.82 -34.17 25.29
CA PHE A 127 -1.21 -35.54 24.98
C PHE A 127 0.01 -36.33 24.47
N GLU A 128 0.09 -37.63 24.73
CA GLU A 128 1.20 -38.49 24.26
C GLU A 128 2.63 -38.00 24.60
N GLN A 129 2.79 -37.24 25.70
CA GLN A 129 4.07 -36.66 26.13
C GLN A 129 4.65 -35.63 25.15
N GLU A 130 3.83 -35.02 24.31
CA GLU A 130 4.25 -33.90 23.48
C GLU A 130 4.67 -32.71 24.35
N MET A 131 5.88 -32.17 24.11
CA MET A 131 6.35 -30.98 24.80
C MET A 131 5.71 -29.73 24.20
N PHE A 132 5.61 -28.65 24.99
CA PHE A 132 5.28 -27.30 24.49
C PHE A 132 3.89 -27.09 23.87
N CYS A 133 3.02 -28.11 23.83
CA CYS A 133 1.65 -27.99 23.30
C CYS A 133 0.65 -27.33 24.27
N LYS A 134 1.05 -27.06 25.51
CA LYS A 134 0.17 -26.50 26.54
C LYS A 134 0.90 -25.49 27.42
N ILE A 135 0.28 -24.33 27.61
CA ILE A 135 0.72 -23.30 28.57
C ILE A 135 -0.33 -23.22 29.68
N VAL A 136 0.09 -23.42 30.93
CA VAL A 136 -0.72 -23.22 32.13
C VAL A 136 -0.24 -21.95 32.82
N THR A 137 -1.13 -20.96 32.93
CA THR A 137 -0.78 -19.64 33.46
C THR A 137 -2.04 -18.91 33.91
N ARG A 138 -1.87 -17.92 34.81
CA ARG A 138 -2.93 -16.99 35.19
C ARG A 138 -3.12 -15.88 34.17
N ASP A 139 -2.07 -15.57 33.40
CA ASP A 139 -2.09 -14.52 32.39
C ASP A 139 -2.76 -15.01 31.11
N ARG A 140 -3.84 -14.33 30.71
CA ARG A 140 -4.58 -14.72 29.50
C ARG A 140 -3.77 -14.46 28.22
N SER A 141 -2.89 -13.45 28.21
CA SER A 141 -2.10 -13.09 27.04
C SER A 141 -1.07 -14.16 26.70
N ALA A 142 -0.42 -14.74 27.71
CA ALA A 142 0.65 -15.72 27.55
C ALA A 142 0.29 -16.95 26.68
N GLY A 143 -0.92 -17.49 26.85
CA GLY A 143 -1.38 -18.66 26.08
C GLY A 143 -2.00 -18.34 24.70
N THR A 144 -1.93 -17.10 24.23
CA THR A 144 -2.70 -16.67 23.06
C THR A 144 -2.13 -17.20 21.74
N PHE A 145 -0.81 -17.27 21.60
CA PHE A 145 -0.17 -17.77 20.38
C PHE A 145 -0.50 -19.23 20.10
N LEU A 146 -0.48 -20.11 21.13
CA LEU A 146 -0.90 -21.50 20.97
C LEU A 146 -2.33 -21.65 20.42
N LYS A 147 -3.26 -20.78 20.87
CA LYS A 147 -4.64 -20.81 20.35
C LYS A 147 -4.71 -20.34 18.89
N ILE A 148 -3.89 -19.35 18.53
CA ILE A 148 -3.78 -18.89 17.14
C ILE A 148 -3.16 -19.99 16.27
N ASP A 149 -2.17 -20.73 16.76
CA ASP A 149 -1.57 -21.85 16.03
C ASP A 149 -2.56 -22.99 15.81
N SER A 150 -3.40 -23.29 16.80
CA SER A 150 -4.55 -24.19 16.62
C SER A 150 -5.46 -23.71 15.49
N LEU A 151 -5.81 -22.42 15.48
CA LEU A 151 -6.69 -21.84 14.46
C LEU A 151 -6.03 -21.82 13.06
N LYS A 152 -4.72 -21.60 12.98
CA LYS A 152 -3.93 -21.73 11.75
C LYS A 152 -3.94 -23.16 11.23
N ASN A 153 -3.88 -24.16 12.11
CA ASN A 153 -3.98 -25.56 11.71
C ASN A 153 -5.37 -25.91 11.17
N ASP A 154 -6.44 -25.41 11.78
CA ASP A 154 -7.81 -25.56 11.26
C ASP A 154 -7.96 -24.93 9.86
N MET A 155 -7.36 -23.74 9.67
CA MET A 155 -7.28 -23.10 8.36
C MET A 155 -6.58 -24.02 7.35
N ARG A 156 -5.39 -24.54 7.68
CA ARG A 156 -4.64 -25.45 6.79
C ARG A 156 -5.48 -26.67 6.42
N TYR A 157 -6.19 -27.25 7.37
CA TYR A 157 -7.10 -28.37 7.14
C TYR A 157 -8.21 -28.02 6.13
N ALA A 158 -8.89 -26.88 6.32
CA ALA A 158 -9.93 -26.42 5.41
C ALA A 158 -9.43 -26.15 3.97
N PHE A 159 -8.15 -25.81 3.79
CA PHE A 159 -7.54 -25.65 2.47
C PHE A 159 -7.14 -26.98 1.82
N MET A 160 -6.94 -28.05 2.60
CA MET A 160 -6.64 -29.39 2.08
C MET A 160 -7.87 -30.10 1.51
N GLU A 161 -9.05 -29.85 2.08
CA GLU A 161 -10.30 -30.52 1.73
C GLU A 161 -10.74 -30.27 0.27
N TYR A 162 -10.51 -29.06 -0.26
CA TYR A 162 -10.97 -28.66 -1.59
C TYR A 162 -9.89 -27.90 -2.36
N ARG A 163 -9.48 -28.44 -3.52
CA ARG A 163 -8.34 -27.92 -4.29
C ARG A 163 -8.68 -26.84 -5.34
N SER A 164 -9.96 -26.58 -5.61
CA SER A 164 -10.36 -25.66 -6.68
C SER A 164 -9.97 -24.21 -6.36
N GLU A 165 -9.60 -23.45 -7.39
CA GLU A 165 -9.20 -22.04 -7.25
C GLU A 165 -10.34 -21.17 -6.70
N ALA A 166 -11.58 -21.42 -7.17
CA ALA A 166 -12.77 -20.74 -6.66
C ALA A 166 -12.99 -21.00 -5.16
N ASN A 167 -12.81 -22.23 -4.69
CA ASN A 167 -12.94 -22.55 -3.28
C ASN A 167 -11.81 -21.93 -2.45
N ARG A 168 -10.57 -21.93 -2.96
CA ARG A 168 -9.45 -21.25 -2.31
C ARG A 168 -9.72 -19.77 -2.10
N LYS A 169 -10.30 -19.09 -3.09
CA LYS A 169 -10.66 -17.67 -2.96
C LYS A 169 -11.68 -17.45 -1.84
N VAL A 170 -12.78 -18.20 -1.83
CA VAL A 170 -13.83 -18.10 -0.79
C VAL A 170 -13.27 -18.43 0.60
N ASN A 171 -12.49 -19.52 0.72
CA ASN A 171 -11.86 -19.90 1.98
C ASN A 171 -10.87 -18.85 2.47
N THR A 172 -10.09 -18.23 1.58
CA THR A 172 -9.15 -17.17 1.97
C THR A 172 -9.88 -15.99 2.59
N GLN A 173 -10.95 -15.50 1.95
CA GLN A 173 -11.78 -14.41 2.49
C GLN A 173 -12.34 -14.75 3.87
N LYS A 174 -12.93 -15.95 4.00
CA LYS A 174 -13.52 -16.43 5.26
C LYS A 174 -12.46 -16.50 6.38
N TRP A 175 -11.32 -17.11 6.11
CA TRP A 175 -10.29 -17.33 7.13
C TRP A 175 -9.55 -16.05 7.54
N PHE A 176 -9.37 -15.10 6.63
CA PHE A 176 -8.88 -13.77 6.99
C PHE A 176 -9.80 -13.09 8.00
N HIS A 177 -11.11 -13.07 7.74
CA HIS A 177 -12.09 -12.50 8.68
C HIS A 177 -12.06 -13.22 10.03
N ILE A 178 -12.08 -14.56 10.04
CA ILE A 178 -12.04 -15.35 11.28
C ILE A 178 -10.80 -15.02 12.11
N LEU A 179 -9.63 -14.99 11.48
CA LEU A 179 -8.37 -14.70 12.16
C LEU A 179 -8.34 -13.26 12.69
N GLN A 180 -8.72 -12.27 11.89
CA GLN A 180 -8.77 -10.86 12.31
C GLN A 180 -9.75 -10.64 13.48
N GLU A 181 -10.95 -11.21 13.39
CA GLU A 181 -11.96 -11.11 14.45
C GLU A 181 -11.50 -11.81 15.72
N TYR A 182 -10.93 -13.02 15.60
CA TYR A 182 -10.37 -13.75 16.73
C TYR A 182 -9.26 -12.96 17.42
N GLY A 183 -8.33 -12.40 16.65
CA GLY A 183 -7.26 -11.54 17.15
C GLY A 183 -7.81 -10.34 17.94
N ALA A 184 -8.78 -9.62 17.37
CA ALA A 184 -9.39 -8.47 18.03
C ALA A 184 -10.12 -8.84 19.34
N GLN A 185 -10.74 -10.03 19.40
CA GLN A 185 -11.41 -10.51 20.62
C GLN A 185 -10.45 -10.83 21.77
N LEU A 186 -9.19 -11.15 21.47
CA LEU A 186 -8.16 -11.46 22.46
C LEU A 186 -7.72 -10.21 23.25
N LYS A 187 -7.98 -9.00 22.72
CA LYS A 187 -7.62 -7.71 23.33
C LYS A 187 -6.13 -7.61 23.66
N GLU A 188 -5.29 -8.15 22.80
CA GLU A 188 -3.85 -8.15 22.93
C GLU A 188 -3.23 -7.85 21.55
N PRO A 189 -2.68 -6.64 21.33
CA PRO A 189 -2.15 -6.25 20.03
C PRO A 189 -1.02 -7.15 19.53
N LEU A 190 -0.23 -7.77 20.42
CA LEU A 190 0.82 -8.71 20.02
C LEU A 190 0.23 -10.00 19.41
N ALA A 191 -0.94 -10.43 19.87
CA ALA A 191 -1.66 -11.56 19.29
C ALA A 191 -2.12 -11.28 17.86
N GLU A 192 -2.63 -10.07 17.64
CA GLU A 192 -3.01 -9.58 16.31
C GLU A 192 -1.80 -9.43 15.38
N LEU A 193 -0.67 -8.95 15.92
CA LEU A 193 0.59 -8.87 15.18
C LEU A 193 1.10 -10.24 14.74
N TYR A 194 0.93 -11.26 15.59
CA TYR A 194 1.25 -12.66 15.24
C TYR A 194 0.38 -13.20 14.10
N ILE A 195 -0.91 -12.85 14.10
CA ILE A 195 -1.82 -13.19 12.99
C ILE A 195 -1.42 -12.43 11.73
N TYR A 196 -1.10 -11.14 11.85
CA TYR A 196 -0.64 -10.31 10.75
C TYR A 196 0.62 -10.89 10.11
N SER A 197 1.61 -11.31 10.89
CA SER A 197 2.87 -11.85 10.37
C SER A 197 2.64 -13.08 9.48
N PHE A 198 1.67 -13.92 9.85
CA PHE A 198 1.23 -15.08 9.08
C PHE A 198 0.46 -14.71 7.80
N LEU A 199 -0.50 -13.78 7.89
CA LEU A 199 -1.36 -13.40 6.75
C LEU A 199 -0.61 -12.58 5.67
N SER A 200 0.34 -11.76 6.10
CA SER A 200 1.10 -10.84 5.24
C SER A 200 2.41 -11.42 4.70
N ASP A 201 2.78 -12.65 5.06
CA ASP A 201 4.03 -13.28 4.63
C ASP A 201 4.14 -13.30 3.09
N ARG A 202 5.16 -12.62 2.55
CA ARG A 202 5.43 -12.48 1.12
C ARG A 202 5.72 -13.81 0.42
N LYS A 203 6.14 -14.83 1.17
CA LYS A 203 6.37 -16.19 0.63
C LYS A 203 5.07 -17.00 0.53
N SER A 204 4.00 -16.55 1.20
CA SER A 204 2.73 -17.26 1.29
C SER A 204 1.81 -16.94 0.09
N VAL A 205 1.01 -17.92 -0.30
CA VAL A 205 -0.08 -17.75 -1.29
C VAL A 205 -1.11 -16.70 -0.81
N LEU A 206 -1.22 -16.52 0.51
CA LEU A 206 -2.14 -15.59 1.15
C LEU A 206 -1.80 -14.11 0.90
N HIS A 207 -0.53 -13.80 0.57
CA HIS A 207 -0.06 -12.42 0.41
C HIS A 207 -0.84 -11.62 -0.62
N SER A 208 -1.17 -12.26 -1.75
CA SER A 208 -1.96 -11.62 -2.82
C SER A 208 -3.33 -11.14 -2.34
N TYR A 209 -3.98 -11.94 -1.49
CA TYR A 209 -5.26 -11.57 -0.89
C TYR A 209 -5.08 -10.53 0.21
N TYR A 210 -4.03 -10.63 1.02
CA TYR A 210 -3.69 -9.62 2.03
C TYR A 210 -3.63 -8.19 1.44
N LEU A 211 -2.95 -7.99 0.31
CA LEU A 211 -2.89 -6.67 -0.33
C LEU A 211 -4.27 -6.16 -0.76
N THR A 212 -5.15 -7.07 -1.21
CA THR A 212 -6.53 -6.72 -1.56
C THR A 212 -7.34 -6.34 -0.31
N ASP A 213 -7.15 -7.06 0.79
CA ASP A 213 -7.80 -6.80 2.07
C ASP A 213 -7.32 -5.46 2.66
N LEU A 214 -6.02 -5.19 2.64
CA LEU A 214 -5.41 -3.94 3.13
C LEU A 214 -5.96 -2.66 2.49
N ASN A 215 -6.38 -2.75 1.22
CA ASN A 215 -6.97 -1.61 0.51
C ASN A 215 -8.38 -1.27 1.00
N ASN A 216 -9.15 -2.27 1.45
CA ASN A 216 -10.58 -2.12 1.74
C ASN A 216 -10.89 -2.19 3.24
N ASN A 217 -10.01 -2.79 4.03
CA ASN A 217 -10.22 -3.11 5.44
C ASN A 217 -9.43 -2.15 6.35
N THR A 218 -10.11 -1.61 7.36
CA THR A 218 -9.51 -0.70 8.36
C THR A 218 -8.83 -1.43 9.52
N TYR A 219 -8.96 -2.76 9.59
CA TYR A 219 -8.38 -3.61 10.63
C TYR A 219 -6.90 -3.31 10.90
N TYR A 220 -6.10 -3.16 9.84
CA TYR A 220 -4.65 -2.94 9.94
C TYR A 220 -4.30 -1.56 10.53
N ASP A 221 -5.07 -0.52 10.19
CA ASP A 221 -4.87 0.81 10.78
C ASP A 221 -5.27 0.81 12.25
N GLN A 222 -6.38 0.14 12.59
CA GLN A 222 -6.81 0.00 13.98
C GLN A 222 -5.81 -0.82 14.82
N LEU A 223 -5.17 -1.84 14.24
CA LEU A 223 -4.09 -2.57 14.89
C LEU A 223 -2.88 -1.67 15.13
N LEU A 224 -2.51 -0.83 14.15
CA LEU A 224 -1.42 0.14 14.33
C LEU A 224 -1.72 1.12 15.47
N ASP A 225 -2.95 1.61 15.56
CA ASP A 225 -3.38 2.51 16.63
C ASP A 225 -3.27 1.83 18.01
N ARG A 226 -3.70 0.56 18.13
CA ARG A 226 -3.57 -0.23 19.36
C ARG A 226 -2.10 -0.49 19.71
N LEU A 227 -1.26 -0.86 18.74
CA LEU A 227 0.17 -1.06 18.96
C LEU A 227 0.87 0.22 19.41
N LYS A 228 0.51 1.39 18.84
CA LYS A 228 1.03 2.69 19.28
C LYS A 228 0.55 3.09 20.67
N ALA A 229 -0.65 2.69 21.06
CA ALA A 229 -1.20 2.98 22.39
C ALA A 229 -0.53 2.11 23.47
N ASP A 230 -0.43 0.80 23.24
CA ASP A 230 0.02 -0.16 24.25
C ASP A 230 1.55 -0.35 24.22
N TYR A 231 2.18 -0.22 23.05
CA TYR A 231 3.63 -0.48 22.82
C TYR A 231 4.30 0.59 21.93
N PRO A 232 4.29 1.88 22.31
CA PRO A 232 4.76 2.98 21.46
C PRO A 232 6.24 2.88 21.07
N GLU A 233 7.10 2.45 22.00
CA GLU A 233 8.56 2.43 21.78
C GLU A 233 9.10 1.11 21.26
N ALA A 234 8.24 0.10 21.13
CA ALA A 234 8.66 -1.24 20.76
C ALA A 234 9.16 -1.32 19.30
N PRO A 235 10.22 -2.11 19.03
CA PRO A 235 10.76 -2.28 17.68
C PRO A 235 9.71 -2.79 16.68
N TYR A 236 8.87 -3.74 17.09
CA TYR A 236 7.83 -4.31 16.24
C TYR A 236 6.75 -3.29 15.84
N THR A 237 6.44 -2.30 16.67
CA THR A 237 5.48 -1.24 16.32
C THR A 237 6.03 -0.37 15.19
N LYS A 238 7.31 0.01 15.29
CA LYS A 238 8.02 0.79 14.25
C LYS A 238 8.16 -0.02 12.96
N GLN A 239 8.48 -1.31 13.08
CA GLN A 239 8.55 -2.24 11.94
C GLN A 239 7.20 -2.38 11.23
N TYR A 240 6.12 -2.57 12.00
CA TYR A 240 4.76 -2.72 11.48
C TYR A 240 4.30 -1.46 10.73
N GLU A 241 4.55 -0.27 11.29
CA GLU A 241 4.25 0.99 10.63
C GLU A 241 4.99 1.14 9.29
N ALA A 242 6.28 0.79 9.26
CA ALA A 242 7.09 0.86 8.05
C ALA A 242 6.61 -0.12 6.97
N GLU A 243 6.29 -1.36 7.34
CA GLU A 243 5.78 -2.38 6.42
C GLU A 243 4.41 -1.99 5.86
N LEU A 244 3.46 -1.55 6.69
CA LEU A 244 2.15 -1.08 6.22
C LEU A 244 2.28 0.08 5.22
N ARG A 245 3.17 1.03 5.50
CA ARG A 245 3.41 2.18 4.61
C ARG A 245 3.98 1.74 3.26
N SER A 246 4.91 0.79 3.27
CA SER A 246 5.47 0.18 2.06
C SER A 246 4.38 -0.55 1.25
N ASP A 247 3.58 -1.38 1.91
CA ASP A 247 2.58 -2.20 1.22
C ASP A 247 1.44 -1.33 0.63
N ARG A 248 1.05 -0.25 1.32
CA ARG A 248 0.11 0.75 0.76
C ARG A 248 0.70 1.48 -0.45
N PHE A 249 2.00 1.77 -0.44
CA PHE A 249 2.66 2.36 -1.61
C PHE A 249 2.58 1.44 -2.83
N LEU A 250 2.86 0.14 -2.65
CA LEU A 250 2.73 -0.87 -3.70
C LEU A 250 1.30 -0.95 -4.27
N ILE A 251 0.27 -0.90 -3.41
CA ILE A 251 -1.13 -0.88 -3.86
C ILE A 251 -1.40 0.37 -4.70
N SER A 252 -0.94 1.54 -4.27
CA SER A 252 -1.22 2.81 -4.96
C SER A 252 -0.64 2.88 -6.38
N GLU A 253 0.52 2.26 -6.63
CA GLU A 253 1.11 2.18 -7.97
C GLU A 253 0.27 1.30 -8.91
N THR A 254 -0.30 0.20 -8.40
CA THR A 254 -1.13 -0.72 -9.22
C THR A 254 -2.48 -0.12 -9.65
N VAL A 255 -2.95 0.94 -8.96
CA VAL A 255 -4.28 1.56 -9.19
C VAL A 255 -4.22 2.77 -10.13
N HIS A 256 -3.07 3.08 -10.74
CA HIS A 256 -3.02 4.00 -11.89
C HIS A 256 -3.74 3.38 -13.09
N ASP A 257 -5.07 3.53 -13.10
CA ASP A 257 -5.95 3.23 -14.21
C ASP A 257 -5.43 4.05 -15.41
N ASN A 258 -4.91 3.36 -16.44
CA ASN A 258 -4.34 3.95 -17.66
C ASN A 258 -5.35 4.78 -18.50
N LYS A 259 -6.48 5.15 -17.91
CA LYS A 259 -7.46 6.06 -18.49
C LYS A 259 -6.86 7.44 -18.50
N LEU A 260 -6.52 7.90 -19.70
CA LEU A 260 -6.17 9.29 -19.93
C LEU A 260 -7.25 10.18 -19.28
N PRO A 261 -6.86 11.23 -18.55
CA PRO A 261 -7.82 12.08 -17.88
C PRO A 261 -8.79 12.70 -18.89
N TRP A 262 -10.04 12.89 -18.49
CA TRP A 262 -11.14 13.28 -19.38
C TRP A 262 -10.84 14.53 -20.23
N TRP A 263 -10.01 15.45 -19.72
CA TRP A 263 -9.61 16.67 -20.42
C TRP A 263 -8.77 16.39 -21.67
N VAL A 264 -8.06 15.27 -21.75
CA VAL A 264 -7.30 14.86 -22.95
C VAL A 264 -8.25 14.52 -24.10
N TYR A 265 -9.34 13.81 -23.82
CA TYR A 265 -10.39 13.56 -24.81
C TYR A 265 -11.06 14.85 -25.25
N PHE A 266 -11.35 15.76 -24.32
CA PHE A 266 -11.88 17.08 -24.62
C PHE A 266 -10.94 17.87 -25.55
N LEU A 267 -9.63 17.88 -25.24
CA LEU A 267 -8.61 18.53 -26.06
C LEU A 267 -8.51 17.90 -27.45
N GLY A 268 -8.64 16.58 -27.55
CA GLY A 268 -8.73 15.85 -28.82
C GLY A 268 -9.92 16.29 -29.67
N VAL A 269 -11.10 16.46 -29.07
CA VAL A 269 -12.31 16.96 -29.76
C VAL A 269 -12.12 18.40 -30.23
N VAL A 270 -11.57 19.28 -29.39
CA VAL A 270 -11.29 20.68 -29.75
C VAL A 270 -10.31 20.76 -30.93
N CYS A 271 -9.23 19.98 -30.90
CA CYS A 271 -8.28 19.89 -32.01
C CYS A 271 -8.96 19.38 -33.30
N LEU A 272 -9.81 18.35 -33.21
CA LEU A 272 -10.55 17.83 -34.35
C LEU A 272 -11.47 18.89 -34.96
N VAL A 273 -12.22 19.62 -34.13
CA VAL A 273 -13.10 20.71 -34.59
C VAL A 273 -12.30 21.82 -35.24
N SER A 274 -11.15 22.20 -34.66
CA SER A 274 -10.26 23.21 -35.25
C SER A 274 -9.69 22.79 -36.60
N ILE A 275 -9.24 21.53 -36.73
CA ILE A 275 -8.74 20.99 -38.01
C ILE A 275 -9.84 20.96 -39.05
N LEU A 276 -11.03 20.46 -38.71
CA LEU A 276 -12.17 20.41 -39.63
C LEU A 276 -12.63 21.81 -40.05
N GLY A 277 -12.68 22.76 -39.11
CA GLY A 277 -13.00 24.15 -39.38
C GLY A 277 -11.98 24.80 -40.35
N ASN A 278 -10.69 24.60 -40.10
CA ASN A 278 -9.64 25.09 -40.99
C ASN A 278 -9.71 24.45 -42.39
N LEU A 279 -9.93 23.14 -42.48
CA LEU A 279 -10.08 22.44 -43.77
C LEU A 279 -11.30 22.95 -44.56
N TYR A 280 -12.41 23.21 -43.88
CA TYR A 280 -13.61 23.79 -44.49
C TYR A 280 -13.32 25.21 -45.01
N PHE A 281 -12.71 26.06 -44.20
CA PHE A 281 -12.37 27.44 -44.56
C PHE A 281 -11.41 27.52 -45.76
N PHE A 282 -10.35 26.69 -45.77
CA PHE A 282 -9.41 26.60 -46.89
C PHE A 282 -10.08 26.12 -48.19
N ARG A 283 -11.05 25.19 -48.11
CA ARG A 283 -11.82 24.76 -49.29
C ARG A 283 -12.73 25.87 -49.81
N SER A 284 -13.35 26.64 -48.92
CA SER A 284 -14.21 27.76 -49.29
C SER A 284 -13.44 28.85 -50.04
N GLN A 285 -12.27 29.24 -49.52
CA GLN A 285 -11.42 30.24 -50.18
C GLN A 285 -10.95 29.79 -51.57
N LYS A 286 -10.56 28.52 -51.73
CA LYS A 286 -10.15 27.99 -53.05
C LYS A 286 -11.30 28.00 -54.07
N LYS A 287 -12.54 27.73 -53.65
CA LYS A 287 -13.70 27.83 -54.53
C LYS A 287 -13.93 29.26 -55.00
N GLN A 288 -13.83 30.24 -54.10
CA GLN A 288 -14.03 31.65 -54.45
C GLN A 288 -12.98 32.17 -55.45
N ALA A 289 -11.71 31.82 -55.25
CA ALA A 289 -10.63 32.17 -56.18
C ALA A 289 -10.82 31.54 -57.58
N TYR A 290 -11.26 30.27 -57.63
CA TYR A 290 -11.55 29.59 -58.90
C TYR A 290 -12.72 30.25 -59.65
N THR A 291 -13.82 30.57 -58.96
CA THR A 291 -14.97 31.24 -59.57
C THR A 291 -14.65 32.64 -60.09
N GLN A 292 -13.81 33.41 -59.37
CA GLN A 292 -13.35 34.72 -59.86
C GLN A 292 -12.49 34.58 -61.14
N GLN A 293 -11.59 33.60 -61.18
CA GLN A 293 -10.74 33.37 -62.35
C GLN A 293 -11.55 32.93 -63.57
N GLU A 294 -12.55 32.04 -63.39
CA GLU A 294 -13.44 31.61 -64.47
C GLU A 294 -14.28 32.78 -65.02
N LEU A 295 -14.81 33.63 -64.13
CA LEU A 295 -15.58 34.81 -64.54
C LEU A 295 -14.73 35.83 -65.32
N ARG A 296 -13.47 36.04 -64.91
CA ARG A 296 -12.53 36.90 -65.66
C ARG A 296 -12.24 36.38 -67.06
N GLN A 297 -12.12 35.06 -67.24
CA GLN A 297 -11.90 34.45 -68.56
C GLN A 297 -13.06 34.64 -69.55
N ARG A 298 -14.28 34.95 -69.06
CA ARG A 298 -15.46 35.21 -69.92
C ARG A 298 -15.54 36.66 -70.42
N LEU A 299 -14.68 37.54 -69.92
CA LEU A 299 -14.64 38.96 -70.31
C LEU A 299 -13.82 39.14 -71.58
N SER A 300 -14.25 40.08 -72.42
CA SER A 300 -13.40 40.58 -73.52
C SER A 300 -12.32 41.52 -72.97
N GLU A 301 -11.26 41.74 -73.74
CA GLU A 301 -10.14 42.62 -73.34
C GLU A 301 -10.61 44.03 -72.94
N GLN A 302 -11.64 44.57 -73.60
CA GLN A 302 -12.18 45.89 -73.28
C GLN A 302 -13.01 45.86 -71.99
N GLU A 303 -13.77 44.79 -71.75
CA GLU A 303 -14.53 44.61 -70.50
C GLU A 303 -13.59 44.36 -69.31
N GLU A 304 -12.47 43.67 -69.50
CA GLU A 304 -11.46 43.46 -68.47
C GLU A 304 -10.76 44.77 -68.09
N LYS A 305 -10.39 45.60 -69.08
CA LYS A 305 -9.86 46.95 -68.83
C LYS A 305 -10.85 47.80 -68.05
N VAL A 306 -12.13 47.79 -68.45
CA VAL A 306 -13.19 48.52 -67.73
C VAL A 306 -13.36 47.98 -66.30
N LEU A 307 -13.32 46.66 -66.09
CA LEU A 307 -13.37 46.05 -64.76
C LEU A 307 -12.20 46.52 -63.87
N GLN A 308 -10.96 46.50 -64.37
CA GLN A 308 -9.80 46.98 -63.63
C GLN A 308 -9.96 48.44 -63.23
N LEU A 309 -10.41 49.31 -64.15
CA LEU A 309 -10.62 50.72 -63.84
C LEU A 309 -11.78 50.95 -62.85
N ILE A 310 -12.79 50.08 -62.85
CA ILE A 310 -13.85 50.09 -61.83
C ILE A 310 -13.29 49.76 -60.44
N LEU A 311 -12.41 48.76 -60.34
CA LEU A 311 -11.73 48.37 -59.10
C LEU A 311 -10.79 49.47 -58.58
N HIS A 312 -10.19 50.26 -59.48
CA HIS A 312 -9.41 51.46 -59.14
C HIS A 312 -10.28 52.70 -58.83
N ASN A 313 -11.59 52.53 -58.61
CA ASN A 313 -12.53 53.60 -58.27
C ASN A 313 -12.69 54.73 -59.32
N LYS A 314 -12.33 54.49 -60.59
CA LYS A 314 -12.44 55.51 -61.66
C LYS A 314 -13.88 55.76 -62.10
N THR A 315 -14.33 57.00 -62.17
CA THR A 315 -15.66 57.37 -62.70
C THR A 315 -15.79 57.02 -64.19
N ASN A 316 -17.02 56.88 -64.69
CA ASN A 316 -17.24 56.54 -66.12
C ASN A 316 -16.64 57.58 -67.08
N LYS A 317 -16.47 58.84 -66.63
CA LYS A 317 -15.79 59.88 -67.40
C LYS A 317 -14.28 59.64 -67.46
N GLU A 318 -13.66 59.31 -66.33
CA GLU A 318 -12.22 58.99 -66.27
C GLU A 318 -11.90 57.70 -67.04
N ILE A 319 -12.76 56.67 -66.94
CA ILE A 319 -12.63 55.43 -67.72
C ILE A 319 -12.65 55.74 -69.22
N ALA A 320 -13.58 56.60 -69.66
CA ALA A 320 -13.72 56.98 -71.07
C ALA A 320 -12.45 57.68 -71.60
N THR A 321 -11.84 58.55 -70.78
CA THR A 321 -10.56 59.20 -71.09
C THR A 321 -9.42 58.20 -71.16
N GLU A 322 -9.36 57.23 -70.25
CA GLU A 322 -8.23 56.30 -70.11
C GLU A 322 -8.20 55.22 -71.20
N ILE A 323 -9.36 54.78 -71.70
CA ILE A 323 -9.44 53.82 -72.81
C ILE A 323 -9.75 54.48 -74.17
N PHE A 324 -9.72 55.82 -74.25
CA PHE A 324 -9.94 56.63 -75.47
C PHE A 324 -11.25 56.34 -76.21
N VAL A 325 -12.38 56.29 -75.49
CA VAL A 325 -13.73 56.09 -76.07
C VAL A 325 -14.76 57.08 -75.51
N SER A 326 -15.96 57.11 -76.09
CA SER A 326 -17.05 57.94 -75.57
C SER A 326 -17.61 57.41 -74.24
N VAL A 327 -18.16 58.28 -73.39
CA VAL A 327 -18.84 57.87 -72.15
C VAL A 327 -20.01 56.92 -72.41
N SER A 328 -20.72 57.08 -73.55
CA SER A 328 -21.75 56.14 -73.99
C SER A 328 -21.19 54.75 -74.30
N THR A 329 -20.02 54.66 -74.93
CA THR A 329 -19.33 53.40 -75.21
C THR A 329 -18.91 52.71 -73.92
N VAL A 330 -18.42 53.46 -72.92
CA VAL A 330 -18.11 52.93 -71.58
C VAL A 330 -19.37 52.36 -70.92
N LYS A 331 -20.51 53.05 -70.97
CA LYS A 331 -21.78 52.53 -70.42
C LYS A 331 -22.18 51.20 -71.07
N THR A 332 -21.98 51.05 -72.38
CA THR A 332 -22.24 49.79 -73.07
C THR A 332 -21.30 48.68 -72.61
N HIS A 333 -20.00 48.95 -72.46
CA HIS A 333 -19.05 47.98 -71.92
C HIS A 333 -19.37 47.61 -70.46
N ILE A 334 -19.80 48.56 -69.63
CA ILE A 334 -20.23 48.31 -68.24
C ILE A 334 -21.49 47.45 -68.20
N ASN A 335 -22.49 47.72 -69.03
CA ASN A 335 -23.71 46.92 -69.07
C ASN A 335 -23.44 45.48 -69.55
N ASN A 336 -22.55 45.31 -70.53
CA ASN A 336 -22.14 43.98 -70.98
C ASN A 336 -21.31 43.24 -69.93
N LEU A 337 -20.40 43.94 -69.25
CA LEU A 337 -19.64 43.45 -68.10
C LEU A 337 -20.58 42.97 -66.99
N TYR A 338 -21.57 43.78 -66.59
CA TYR A 338 -22.54 43.44 -65.55
C TYR A 338 -23.35 42.19 -65.90
N ARG A 339 -23.83 42.13 -67.15
CA ARG A 339 -24.55 40.95 -67.66
C ARG A 339 -23.67 39.68 -67.67
N LYS A 340 -22.39 39.79 -68.01
CA LYS A 340 -21.47 38.64 -68.05
C LYS A 340 -21.02 38.17 -66.66
N LEU A 341 -20.92 39.09 -65.71
CA LEU A 341 -20.56 38.80 -64.32
C LEU A 341 -21.77 38.43 -63.44
N ASP A 342 -22.99 38.56 -63.98
CA ASP A 342 -24.26 38.37 -63.27
C ASP A 342 -24.33 39.22 -62.00
N VAL A 343 -24.16 40.53 -62.19
CA VAL A 343 -24.16 41.56 -61.16
C VAL A 343 -24.97 42.76 -61.64
N THR A 344 -25.53 43.50 -60.69
CA THR A 344 -26.50 44.58 -60.97
C THR A 344 -25.98 45.97 -60.63
N SER A 345 -24.92 46.06 -59.81
CA SER A 345 -24.36 47.32 -59.34
C SER A 345 -22.84 47.36 -59.41
N ARG A 346 -22.32 48.58 -59.35
CA ARG A 346 -20.88 48.84 -59.32
C ARG A 346 -20.25 48.37 -58.01
N GLU A 347 -20.99 48.48 -56.93
CA GLU A 347 -20.63 48.08 -55.58
C GLU A 347 -20.53 46.56 -55.49
N GLU A 348 -21.47 45.83 -56.09
CA GLU A 348 -21.45 44.36 -56.17
C GLU A 348 -20.26 43.83 -56.99
N VAL A 349 -19.88 44.53 -58.08
CA VAL A 349 -18.64 44.21 -58.82
C VAL A 349 -17.40 44.38 -57.94
N LYS A 350 -17.35 45.44 -57.13
CA LYS A 350 -16.25 45.66 -56.20
C LYS A 350 -16.24 44.58 -55.13
N GLU A 351 -17.34 44.34 -54.44
CA GLU A 351 -17.45 43.29 -53.41
C GLU A 351 -16.99 41.92 -53.93
N ARG A 352 -17.34 41.58 -55.17
CA ARG A 352 -17.02 40.28 -55.77
C ARG A 352 -15.57 40.14 -56.25
N PHE A 353 -14.84 41.23 -56.50
CA PHE A 353 -13.51 41.20 -57.12
C PHE A 353 -12.43 42.05 -56.42
N GLN A 354 -12.80 42.78 -55.38
CA GLN A 354 -11.89 43.50 -54.50
C GLN A 354 -11.29 42.49 -53.51
N THR A 355 -9.96 42.49 -53.43
CA THR A 355 -9.19 41.56 -52.58
C THR A 355 -8.99 42.17 -51.20
#